data_AF-A0AAN6SL77-F1
#
_entry.id   AF-A0AAN6SL77-F1
#
_cell.length_a   1.000
_cell.length_b   1.000
_cell.length_c   1.000
_cell.angle_alpha   90.00
_cell.angle_beta   90.00
_cell.angle_gamma   90.00
#
_symmetry.space_group_name_H-M   'P 1'
#
loop_
_entity.id
_entity.type
_entity.pdbx_description
1 polymer ?
#
loop_
_entity_poly.entity_id
_entity_poly.type
_entity_poly.pdbx_seq_one_letter_code
_entity_poly.pdbx_strand_id
1 'polypeptide(L)'
;MPLWSDFHFWSPPEDPERPPLPYASVFTVTITEHVPPRPFGLPSVYPFIEPPYDTSDEHLKTLTQTELIVSCPPLEADDDTDSAVPEKPAEATLKVERPIAVEDGRGPQLVACTVTPQNGQGKPFQAVAKIFDPLYYSFENENAPHRPVATTLAADSDYSIEAATYAHLQKTGHAGGFAPEYYGSWTFTLPIRHRGIQHERHVRLLLIEYIDGVCMRDLCYRESAALGFTEEHRLDVLARILDGDVRLEHSGINQRDLLPRNIMLKLEPEAEDPLGKGRPQVVQRAVLIDYNISVVYHLAPEAWKYRKSTELPLNPIDLFWSTSLDDFGYWIPQSWQGNRRAQQEWLIERFGGQNALAYAPVLTELELDDA
;
A
#
# COMPACT_ATOMS: atom_id res chain seq x y z
N MET A 1 13.88 43.39 4.07
CA MET A 1 13.42 42.01 3.88
C MET A 1 14.53 41.26 3.17
N PRO A 2 15.16 40.25 3.78
CA PRO A 2 16.15 39.44 3.06
C PRO A 2 15.41 38.66 1.97
N LEU A 3 15.93 38.74 0.75
CA LEU A 3 15.51 37.96 -0.39
C LEU A 3 15.73 36.47 -0.07
N TRP A 4 14.79 35.64 -0.53
CA TRP A 4 14.80 34.18 -0.43
C TRP A 4 15.86 33.59 -1.37
N SER A 5 17.13 33.90 -1.14
CA SER A 5 18.26 33.34 -1.89
C SER A 5 19.00 32.35 -0.99
N ASP A 6 19.16 31.13 -1.52
CA ASP A 6 19.94 30.00 -0.99
C ASP A 6 19.14 28.89 -0.28
N PHE A 7 18.04 28.43 -0.88
CA PHE A 7 17.66 27.03 -0.70
C PHE A 7 18.70 26.16 -1.42
N HIS A 8 19.66 25.61 -0.68
CA HIS A 8 20.52 24.56 -1.20
C HIS A 8 19.76 23.24 -1.19
N PHE A 9 19.43 22.76 -2.38
CA PHE A 9 19.00 21.39 -2.59
C PHE A 9 20.17 20.48 -2.22
N TRP A 10 19.92 19.53 -1.33
CA TRP A 10 20.88 18.48 -1.04
C TRP A 10 20.67 17.36 -2.06
N SER A 11 21.77 16.80 -2.56
CA SER A 11 21.75 15.60 -3.38
C SER A 11 22.68 14.55 -2.79
N PRO A 12 22.38 13.25 -3.00
CA PRO A 12 23.19 12.16 -2.49
C PRO A 12 24.63 12.22 -3.02
N PRO A 13 25.62 11.84 -2.21
CA PRO A 13 26.98 11.62 -2.71
C PRO A 13 27.00 10.60 -3.84
N GLU A 14 27.93 10.76 -4.79
CA GLU A 14 28.13 9.76 -5.85
C GLU A 14 28.43 8.38 -5.25
N ASP A 15 27.72 7.36 -5.73
CA ASP A 15 27.85 5.99 -5.23
C ASP A 15 28.23 5.02 -6.35
N PRO A 16 29.53 4.95 -6.71
CA PRO A 16 30.01 4.08 -7.78
C PRO A 16 29.99 2.58 -7.42
N GLU A 17 29.82 2.23 -6.14
CA GLU A 17 29.75 0.84 -5.67
C GLU A 17 28.32 0.29 -5.70
N ARG A 18 27.31 1.16 -5.91
CA ARG A 18 25.90 0.80 -5.94
C ARG A 18 25.60 -0.15 -7.11
N PRO A 19 25.16 -1.40 -6.86
CA PRO A 19 24.73 -2.30 -7.93
C PRO A 19 23.50 -1.77 -8.68
N PRO A 20 23.31 -2.17 -9.95
CA PRO A 20 22.11 -1.84 -10.70
C PRO A 20 20.88 -2.57 -10.15
N LEU A 21 19.71 -1.93 -10.29
CA LEU A 21 18.41 -2.45 -9.88
C LEU A 21 18.09 -3.82 -10.51
N PRO A 22 18.09 -4.93 -9.74
CA PRO A 22 18.04 -6.28 -10.31
C PRO A 22 16.63 -6.70 -10.74
N TYR A 23 15.59 -6.08 -10.18
CA TYR A 23 14.20 -6.55 -10.27
C TYR A 23 13.51 -6.26 -11.61
N ALA A 24 14.13 -5.46 -12.49
CA ALA A 24 13.60 -5.16 -13.82
C ALA A 24 13.83 -6.31 -14.83
N SER A 25 14.59 -7.33 -14.43
CA SER A 25 14.95 -8.47 -15.26
C SER A 25 14.53 -9.80 -14.61
N VAL A 26 14.69 -10.92 -15.33
CA VAL A 26 14.44 -12.24 -14.76
C VAL A 26 15.37 -12.44 -13.57
N PHE A 27 14.77 -12.51 -12.39
CA PHE A 27 15.45 -12.64 -11.11
C PHE A 27 14.89 -13.87 -10.39
N THR A 28 15.76 -14.70 -9.83
CA THR A 28 15.36 -15.88 -9.06
C THR A 28 16.16 -15.92 -7.79
N VAL A 29 15.48 -16.09 -6.67
CA VAL A 29 16.10 -16.09 -5.35
C VAL A 29 15.37 -17.03 -4.40
N THR A 30 16.12 -17.57 -3.44
CA THR A 30 15.51 -18.25 -2.30
C THR A 30 15.06 -17.20 -1.30
N ILE A 31 13.81 -17.31 -0.88
CA ILE A 31 13.22 -16.49 0.17
C ILE A 31 12.94 -17.37 1.39
N THR A 32 13.06 -16.76 2.57
CA THR A 32 12.80 -17.41 3.86
C THR A 32 11.72 -16.62 4.59
N GLU A 33 10.78 -17.31 5.20
CA GLU A 33 9.72 -16.71 6.00
C GLU A 33 10.34 -15.84 7.11
N HIS A 34 9.75 -14.67 7.33
CA HIS A 34 10.29 -13.66 8.20
C HIS A 34 9.20 -13.09 9.11
N VAL A 35 9.53 -12.88 10.37
CA VAL A 35 8.65 -12.21 11.35
C VAL A 35 8.97 -10.71 11.30
N PRO A 36 8.03 -9.86 10.85
CA PRO A 36 8.25 -8.41 10.82
C PRO A 36 8.47 -7.83 12.21
N PRO A 37 9.25 -6.74 12.36
CA PRO A 37 9.20 -5.92 13.55
C PRO A 37 7.82 -5.30 13.74
N ARG A 38 7.51 -4.85 14.97
CA ARG A 38 6.29 -4.09 15.25
C ARG A 38 6.24 -2.85 14.33
N PRO A 39 5.05 -2.45 13.85
CA PRO A 39 4.93 -1.30 12.98
C PRO A 39 5.44 -0.05 13.69
N PHE A 40 6.25 0.71 12.98
CA PHE A 40 6.82 1.96 13.45
C PHE A 40 6.89 2.98 12.30
N GLY A 41 7.22 4.22 12.64
CA GLY A 41 7.13 5.35 11.72
C GLY A 41 5.76 6.03 11.81
N LEU A 42 5.43 6.91 10.85
CA LEU A 42 4.25 7.79 10.90
C LEU A 42 4.13 8.53 12.24
N PRO A 43 4.85 9.66 12.41
CA PRO A 43 4.88 10.40 13.67
C PRO A 43 3.49 10.61 14.26
N SER A 44 3.36 10.40 15.58
CA SER A 44 2.11 10.50 16.35
C SER A 44 1.10 9.36 16.15
N VAL A 45 1.41 8.32 15.37
CA VAL A 45 0.57 7.13 15.20
C VAL A 45 1.19 5.91 15.87
N TYR A 46 2.34 5.46 15.37
CA TYR A 46 3.06 4.31 15.93
C TYR A 46 4.19 4.77 16.86
N PRO A 47 4.70 3.88 17.74
CA PRO A 47 5.86 4.18 18.57
C PRO A 47 7.06 4.60 17.73
N PHE A 48 7.82 5.56 18.26
CA PHE A 48 9.14 5.85 17.73
C PHE A 48 10.09 4.72 18.15
N ILE A 49 10.80 4.15 17.17
CA ILE A 49 11.91 3.23 17.42
C ILE A 49 13.19 4.02 17.26
N GLU A 50 14.00 4.08 18.31
CA GLU A 50 15.34 4.62 18.21
C GLU A 50 16.23 3.61 17.46
N PRO A 51 16.72 3.95 16.26
CA PRO A 51 17.56 3.03 15.51
C PRO A 51 18.88 2.78 16.25
N PRO A 52 19.49 1.59 16.10
CA PRO A 52 20.77 1.27 16.74
C PRO A 52 21.97 1.99 16.08
N TYR A 53 21.72 2.91 15.15
CA TYR A 53 22.69 3.63 14.35
C TYR A 53 22.29 5.09 14.19
N ASP A 54 23.28 5.97 13.97
CA ASP A 54 23.04 7.41 13.77
C ASP A 54 22.28 7.62 12.46
N THR A 55 21.12 8.27 12.54
CA THR A 55 20.29 8.64 11.38
C THR A 55 20.06 10.14 11.30
N SER A 56 20.89 10.92 11.99
CA SER A 56 20.84 12.38 11.91
C SER A 56 21.13 12.86 10.48
N ASP A 57 20.48 13.95 10.08
CA ASP A 57 20.70 14.58 8.77
C ASP A 57 22.19 14.85 8.52
N GLU A 58 22.93 15.29 9.53
CA GLU A 58 24.37 15.58 9.41
C GLU A 58 25.21 14.33 9.16
N HIS A 59 24.86 13.20 9.78
CA HIS A 59 25.52 11.93 9.49
C HIS A 59 25.17 11.41 8.10
N LEU A 60 23.88 11.35 7.76
CA LEU A 60 23.39 10.84 6.48
C LEU A 60 23.97 11.58 5.27
N LYS A 61 24.16 12.91 5.37
CA LYS A 61 24.80 13.72 4.32
C LYS A 61 26.25 13.29 4.02
N THR A 62 26.90 12.52 4.89
CA THR A 62 28.29 12.06 4.71
C THR A 62 28.40 10.68 4.09
N LEU A 63 27.29 9.93 3.98
CA LEU A 63 27.28 8.54 3.54
C LEU A 63 26.84 8.41 2.08
N THR A 64 27.43 7.47 1.34
CA THR A 64 26.78 6.92 0.15
C THR A 64 25.67 5.97 0.57
N GLN A 65 24.73 5.69 -0.33
CA GLN A 65 23.63 4.78 -0.01
C GLN A 65 24.13 3.35 0.23
N THR A 66 25.15 2.90 -0.51
CA THR A 66 25.85 1.63 -0.29
C THR A 66 26.48 1.56 1.10
N GLU A 67 27.15 2.63 1.56
CA GLU A 67 27.72 2.68 2.90
C GLU A 67 26.61 2.58 3.96
N LEU A 68 25.51 3.32 3.79
CA LEU A 68 24.34 3.26 4.66
C LEU A 68 23.77 1.83 4.77
N ILE A 69 23.56 1.14 3.65
CA ILE A 69 23.02 -0.23 3.66
C ILE A 69 23.96 -1.20 4.38
N VAL A 70 25.26 -1.05 4.21
CA VAL A 70 26.25 -1.90 4.87
C VAL A 70 26.37 -1.62 6.36
N SER A 71 26.24 -0.35 6.78
CA SER A 71 26.35 0.05 8.20
C SER A 71 25.06 -0.14 9.00
N CYS A 72 23.91 -0.17 8.33
CA CYS A 72 22.59 -0.12 8.95
C CYS A 72 21.73 -1.30 8.47
N PRO A 73 21.92 -2.51 9.02
CA PRO A 73 21.10 -3.66 8.64
C PRO A 73 19.62 -3.44 8.97
N PRO A 74 18.69 -4.10 8.25
CA PRO A 74 17.26 -4.02 8.53
C PRO A 74 16.93 -4.43 9.96
N LEU A 75 15.92 -3.80 10.54
CA LEU A 75 15.41 -4.16 11.86
C LEU A 75 14.82 -5.58 11.87
N GLU A 76 14.99 -6.26 13.00
CA GLU A 76 14.45 -7.59 13.29
C GLU A 76 13.29 -7.46 14.29
N ALA A 77 12.49 -8.52 14.42
CA ALA A 77 11.46 -8.61 15.44
C ALA A 77 12.05 -8.44 16.86
N ASP A 78 11.37 -7.65 17.69
CA ASP A 78 11.71 -7.50 19.10
C ASP A 78 11.16 -8.67 19.94
N ASP A 79 11.70 -8.87 21.15
CA ASP A 79 11.26 -9.91 22.09
C ASP A 79 9.78 -9.75 22.50
N ASP A 80 9.22 -8.56 22.33
CA ASP A 80 7.83 -8.24 22.64
C ASP A 80 6.89 -8.53 21.45
N THR A 81 7.36 -8.96 20.28
CA THR A 81 6.47 -9.35 19.18
C THR A 81 5.60 -10.56 19.59
N ASP A 82 4.28 -10.45 19.45
CA ASP A 82 3.32 -11.54 19.71
C ASP A 82 3.52 -12.76 18.77
N SER A 83 4.43 -12.64 17.78
CA SER A 83 4.73 -13.66 16.79
C SER A 83 6.05 -14.35 17.14
N ALA A 84 5.96 -15.59 17.62
CA ALA A 84 7.15 -16.42 17.85
C ALA A 84 7.87 -16.68 16.52
N VAL A 85 9.18 -16.46 16.50
CA VAL A 85 10.03 -16.87 15.37
C VAL A 85 9.90 -18.39 15.20
N PRO A 86 9.51 -18.89 14.02
CA PRO A 86 9.40 -20.32 13.79
C PRO A 86 10.76 -21.00 14.01
N GLU A 87 10.79 -22.13 14.74
CA GLU A 87 12.02 -22.92 14.93
C GLU A 87 12.64 -23.35 13.58
N LYS A 88 11.81 -23.47 12.55
CA LYS A 88 12.22 -23.73 11.17
C LYS A 88 11.37 -22.89 10.21
N PRO A 89 11.85 -21.70 9.80
CA PRO A 89 11.14 -20.84 8.86
C PRO A 89 10.87 -21.56 7.55
N ALA A 90 9.71 -21.31 6.93
CA ALA A 90 9.44 -21.83 5.60
C ALA A 90 10.43 -21.23 4.58
N GLU A 91 10.77 -22.00 3.56
CA GLU A 91 11.60 -21.54 2.44
C GLU A 91 10.84 -21.72 1.13
N ALA A 92 11.03 -20.79 0.20
CA ALA A 92 10.49 -20.86 -1.14
C ALA A 92 11.49 -20.33 -2.16
N THR A 93 11.34 -20.74 -3.42
CA THR A 93 12.01 -20.08 -4.54
C THR A 93 11.05 -19.07 -5.14
N LEU A 94 11.45 -17.80 -5.17
CA LEU A 94 10.76 -16.73 -5.88
C LEU A 94 11.40 -16.56 -7.25
N LYS A 95 10.60 -16.60 -8.30
CA LYS A 95 11.02 -16.27 -9.67
C LYS A 95 10.21 -15.10 -10.20
N VAL A 96 10.88 -13.97 -10.44
CA VAL A 96 10.30 -12.80 -11.10
C VAL A 96 9.99 -13.14 -12.56
N GLU A 97 8.75 -12.90 -12.95
CA GLU A 97 8.28 -13.11 -14.31
C GLU A 97 8.27 -11.81 -15.10
N ARG A 98 7.78 -10.72 -14.48
CA ARG A 98 7.73 -9.39 -15.08
C ARG A 98 7.70 -8.29 -14.02
N PRO A 99 8.26 -7.11 -14.31
CA PRO A 99 8.04 -5.93 -13.49
C PRO A 99 6.57 -5.50 -13.55
N ILE A 100 6.04 -5.03 -12.42
CA ILE A 100 4.76 -4.32 -12.33
C ILE A 100 5.04 -2.83 -12.17
N ALA A 101 5.87 -2.49 -11.20
CA ALA A 101 6.42 -1.16 -11.03
C ALA A 101 7.84 -1.32 -10.48
N VAL A 102 8.84 -0.95 -11.24
CA VAL A 102 10.24 -1.10 -10.86
C VAL A 102 10.97 0.14 -11.34
N GLU A 103 11.43 0.96 -10.40
CA GLU A 103 12.07 2.24 -10.68
C GLU A 103 12.96 2.61 -9.50
N ASP A 104 14.08 3.28 -9.78
CA ASP A 104 14.92 3.80 -8.72
C ASP A 104 14.22 4.98 -8.03
N GLY A 105 14.31 5.07 -6.71
CA GLY A 105 13.71 6.16 -5.93
C GLY A 105 12.24 5.97 -5.54
N ARG A 106 11.49 5.04 -6.14
CA ARG A 106 10.03 4.91 -5.93
C ARG A 106 9.60 4.30 -4.58
N GLY A 107 10.55 3.84 -3.77
CA GLY A 107 10.28 3.03 -2.58
C GLY A 107 10.17 1.53 -2.89
N PRO A 108 9.15 0.80 -2.39
CA PRO A 108 9.04 -0.64 -2.58
C PRO A 108 8.89 -1.03 -4.05
N GLN A 109 9.60 -2.07 -4.50
CA GLN A 109 9.59 -2.58 -5.87
C GLN A 109 8.49 -3.63 -6.04
N LEU A 110 7.72 -3.60 -7.14
CA LEU A 110 6.58 -4.49 -7.38
C LEU A 110 6.85 -5.37 -8.61
N VAL A 111 6.78 -6.68 -8.41
CA VAL A 111 6.99 -7.68 -9.47
C VAL A 111 5.93 -8.77 -9.40
N ALA A 112 5.48 -9.26 -10.57
CA ALA A 112 4.72 -10.50 -10.64
C ALA A 112 5.70 -11.68 -10.61
N CYS A 113 5.40 -12.69 -9.81
CA CYS A 113 6.30 -13.82 -9.60
C CYS A 113 5.57 -15.15 -9.43
N THR A 114 6.24 -16.23 -9.85
CA THR A 114 5.93 -17.59 -9.38
C THR A 114 6.69 -17.85 -8.09
N VAL A 115 5.99 -18.33 -7.07
CA VAL A 115 6.55 -18.79 -5.80
C VAL A 115 6.44 -20.30 -5.75
N THR A 116 7.56 -20.98 -5.53
CA THR A 116 7.64 -22.44 -5.40
C THR A 116 8.05 -22.79 -3.97
N PRO A 117 7.14 -23.24 -3.10
CA PRO A 117 7.49 -23.70 -1.76
C PRO A 117 8.52 -24.82 -1.83
N GLN A 118 9.52 -24.77 -0.96
CA GLN A 118 10.51 -25.84 -0.87
C GLN A 118 9.94 -27.06 -0.09
N ASN A 119 10.66 -28.18 -0.15
CA ASN A 119 10.37 -29.40 0.64
C ASN A 119 8.97 -30.03 0.42
N GLY A 120 8.33 -29.77 -0.72
CA GLY A 120 7.04 -30.37 -1.06
C GLY A 120 5.83 -29.74 -0.35
N GLN A 121 5.99 -28.57 0.26
CA GLN A 121 4.95 -27.89 1.05
C GLN A 121 3.83 -27.21 0.24
N GLY A 122 3.66 -27.52 -1.04
CA GLY A 122 2.60 -26.94 -1.85
C GLY A 122 2.89 -26.98 -3.34
N LYS A 123 1.93 -26.54 -4.13
CA LYS A 123 2.14 -26.31 -5.56
C LYS A 123 2.68 -24.90 -5.78
N PRO A 124 3.47 -24.67 -6.85
CA PRO A 124 3.80 -23.32 -7.27
C PRO A 124 2.54 -22.47 -7.45
N PHE A 125 2.61 -21.21 -7.06
CA PHE A 125 1.50 -20.26 -7.19
C PHE A 125 1.99 -18.90 -7.69
N GLN A 126 1.07 -18.14 -8.26
CA GLN A 126 1.30 -16.77 -8.73
C GLN A 126 1.06 -15.78 -7.60
N ALA A 127 1.93 -14.78 -7.50
CA ALA A 127 1.85 -13.73 -6.49
C ALA A 127 2.41 -12.41 -7.02
N VAL A 128 2.13 -11.33 -6.30
CA VAL A 128 2.92 -10.10 -6.37
C VAL A 128 3.90 -10.12 -5.22
N ALA A 129 5.17 -9.89 -5.52
CA ALA A 129 6.17 -9.58 -4.51
C ALA A 129 6.34 -8.07 -4.42
N LYS A 130 6.10 -7.52 -3.22
CA LYS A 130 6.43 -6.14 -2.86
C LYS A 130 7.73 -6.16 -2.08
N ILE A 131 8.80 -5.65 -2.68
CA ILE A 131 10.19 -5.79 -2.22
C ILE A 131 10.67 -4.46 -1.66
N PHE A 132 11.04 -4.45 -0.38
CA PHE A 132 11.48 -3.28 0.37
C PHE A 132 13.00 -3.29 0.42
N ASP A 133 13.64 -2.96 -0.71
CA ASP A 133 15.10 -2.86 -0.81
C ASP A 133 15.55 -1.40 -0.59
N PRO A 134 16.08 -1.06 0.60
CA PRO A 134 16.44 0.32 0.94
C PRO A 134 17.54 0.91 0.05
N LEU A 135 18.28 0.07 -0.70
CA LEU A 135 19.26 0.56 -1.66
C LEU A 135 18.60 1.28 -2.85
N TYR A 136 17.31 1.05 -3.13
CA TYR A 136 16.59 1.65 -4.27
C TYR A 136 15.45 2.57 -3.87
N TYR A 137 15.41 2.94 -2.59
CA TYR A 137 14.57 4.02 -2.08
C TYR A 137 15.21 5.38 -2.41
N SER A 138 14.38 6.42 -2.55
CA SER A 138 14.90 7.77 -2.76
C SER A 138 15.66 8.21 -1.50
N PHE A 139 16.95 8.50 -1.67
CA PHE A 139 17.74 9.08 -0.61
C PHE A 139 17.45 10.59 -0.46
N GLU A 140 16.92 11.22 -1.51
CA GLU A 140 16.41 12.59 -1.48
C GLU A 140 14.98 12.63 -0.91
N ASN A 141 14.71 13.64 -0.07
CA ASN A 141 13.38 13.86 0.46
C ASN A 141 12.58 14.83 -0.44
N GLU A 142 11.55 14.31 -1.12
CA GLU A 142 10.70 15.11 -2.02
C GLU A 142 10.00 16.27 -1.31
N ASN A 143 9.61 16.08 -0.04
CA ASN A 143 8.88 17.07 0.76
C ASN A 143 9.81 18.05 1.50
N ALA A 144 11.07 17.68 1.69
CA ALA A 144 12.08 18.50 2.33
C ALA A 144 13.42 18.38 1.57
N PRO A 145 13.57 18.98 0.39
CA PRO A 145 14.69 18.72 -0.53
C PRO A 145 16.10 19.10 -0.03
N HIS A 146 16.19 19.64 1.18
CA HIS A 146 17.44 19.98 1.88
C HIS A 146 17.86 18.89 2.89
N ARG A 147 17.08 17.81 3.01
CA ARG A 147 17.28 16.73 3.97
C ARG A 147 17.40 15.37 3.28
N PRO A 148 18.33 14.52 3.72
CA PRO A 148 18.37 13.13 3.30
C PRO A 148 17.21 12.33 3.93
N VAL A 149 16.95 11.15 3.38
CA VAL A 149 16.06 10.13 3.95
C VAL A 149 16.90 8.99 4.50
N ALA A 150 16.66 8.55 5.74
CA ALA A 150 17.22 7.29 6.23
C ALA A 150 16.53 6.11 5.52
N THR A 151 17.03 5.72 4.34
CA THR A 151 16.32 4.78 3.46
C THR A 151 16.12 3.40 4.08
N THR A 152 17.02 2.96 4.96
CA THR A 152 16.89 1.72 5.73
C THR A 152 15.66 1.76 6.64
N LEU A 153 15.48 2.85 7.39
CA LEU A 153 14.31 3.04 8.25
C LEU A 153 13.02 3.26 7.46
N ALA A 154 13.10 3.95 6.32
CA ALA A 154 11.94 4.13 5.45
C ALA A 154 11.42 2.78 4.92
N ALA A 155 12.33 1.92 4.43
CA ALA A 155 11.97 0.60 3.94
C ALA A 155 11.42 -0.31 5.06
N ASP A 156 12.04 -0.30 6.24
CA ASP A 156 11.57 -1.09 7.39
C ASP A 156 10.23 -0.59 7.93
N SER A 157 9.99 0.73 7.93
CA SER A 157 8.71 1.33 8.33
C SER A 157 7.59 0.90 7.36
N ASP A 158 7.80 1.09 6.06
CA ASP A 158 6.84 0.66 5.04
C ASP A 158 6.51 -0.84 5.16
N TYR A 159 7.56 -1.68 5.27
CA TYR A 159 7.44 -3.12 5.39
C TYR A 159 6.67 -3.53 6.65
N SER A 160 7.03 -2.99 7.82
CA SER A 160 6.42 -3.36 9.10
C SER A 160 4.95 -2.94 9.21
N ILE A 161 4.60 -1.74 8.73
CA ILE A 161 3.21 -1.25 8.71
C ILE A 161 2.35 -2.13 7.80
N GLU A 162 2.82 -2.40 6.59
CA GLU A 162 2.05 -3.16 5.62
C GLU A 162 1.92 -4.63 6.01
N ALA A 163 2.99 -5.24 6.55
CA ALA A 163 2.96 -6.60 7.07
C ALA A 163 1.97 -6.74 8.24
N ALA A 164 1.99 -5.80 9.19
CA ALA A 164 1.06 -5.79 10.32
C ALA A 164 -0.40 -5.65 9.85
N THR A 165 -0.64 -4.86 8.82
CA THR A 165 -1.96 -4.66 8.23
C THR A 165 -2.49 -5.94 7.60
N TYR A 166 -1.68 -6.58 6.76
CA TYR A 166 -2.07 -7.84 6.13
C TYR A 166 -2.25 -8.98 7.13
N ALA A 167 -1.41 -9.05 8.17
CA ALA A 167 -1.59 -9.99 9.27
C ALA A 167 -2.93 -9.78 10.00
N HIS A 168 -3.31 -8.52 10.25
CA HIS A 168 -4.62 -8.19 10.86
C HIS A 168 -5.79 -8.54 9.94
N LEU A 169 -5.68 -8.23 8.64
CA LEU A 169 -6.69 -8.59 7.63
C LEU A 169 -6.91 -10.10 7.55
N GLN A 170 -5.83 -10.88 7.57
CA GLN A 170 -5.89 -12.34 7.58
C GLN A 170 -6.56 -12.86 8.87
N LYS A 171 -6.16 -12.33 10.03
CA LYS A 171 -6.74 -12.69 11.34
C LYS A 171 -8.22 -12.36 11.47
N THR A 172 -8.67 -11.28 10.84
CA THR A 172 -10.07 -10.82 10.88
C THR A 172 -10.93 -11.33 9.73
N GLY A 173 -10.36 -12.12 8.81
CA GLY A 173 -11.09 -12.72 7.68
C GLY A 173 -11.44 -11.76 6.54
N HIS A 174 -10.70 -10.65 6.41
CA HIS A 174 -10.89 -9.64 5.35
C HIS A 174 -9.90 -9.78 4.18
N ALA A 175 -8.86 -10.62 4.32
CA ALA A 175 -7.96 -10.98 3.23
C ALA A 175 -8.71 -11.74 2.10
N GLY A 176 -8.37 -11.45 0.85
CA GLY A 176 -8.99 -12.03 -0.35
C GLY A 176 -10.32 -11.41 -0.79
N GLY A 177 -10.93 -10.59 0.06
CA GLY A 177 -12.16 -9.83 -0.23
C GLY A 177 -11.86 -8.44 -0.80
N PHE A 178 -12.06 -7.41 0.03
CA PHE A 178 -11.74 -6.01 -0.31
C PHE A 178 -10.24 -5.72 -0.26
N ALA A 179 -9.44 -6.62 0.34
CA ALA A 179 -7.98 -6.59 0.32
C ALA A 179 -7.42 -7.85 -0.36
N PRO A 180 -6.18 -7.84 -0.86
CA PRO A 180 -5.52 -9.03 -1.40
C PRO A 180 -5.44 -10.17 -0.37
N GLU A 181 -5.37 -11.40 -0.86
CA GLU A 181 -4.82 -12.51 -0.06
C GLU A 181 -3.39 -12.20 0.37
N TYR A 182 -3.04 -12.64 1.58
CA TYR A 182 -1.70 -12.47 2.15
C TYR A 182 -0.99 -13.82 2.24
N TYR A 183 0.13 -13.95 1.54
CA TYR A 183 0.97 -15.16 1.49
C TYR A 183 2.21 -15.06 2.38
N GLY A 184 2.23 -14.08 3.29
CA GLY A 184 3.24 -13.97 4.33
C GLY A 184 4.32 -12.93 4.05
N SER A 185 5.17 -12.81 5.06
CA SER A 185 6.34 -11.95 5.12
C SER A 185 7.60 -12.75 4.93
N TRP A 186 8.51 -12.25 4.10
CA TRP A 186 9.69 -13.00 3.68
C TRP A 186 10.92 -12.11 3.62
N THR A 187 12.09 -12.73 3.65
CA THR A 187 13.39 -12.08 3.49
C THR A 187 14.28 -12.88 2.55
N PHE A 188 15.23 -12.20 1.92
CA PHE A 188 16.32 -12.83 1.17
C PHE A 188 17.58 -11.98 1.25
N THR A 189 18.71 -12.57 0.87
CA THR A 189 20.02 -11.91 0.92
C THR A 189 20.56 -11.69 -0.49
N LEU A 190 21.12 -10.51 -0.73
CA LEU A 190 21.87 -10.18 -1.93
C LEU A 190 23.31 -9.79 -1.58
N PRO A 191 24.28 -10.01 -2.48
CA PRO A 191 25.63 -9.49 -2.28
C PRO A 191 25.65 -7.97 -2.48
N ILE A 192 26.48 -7.29 -1.70
CA ILE A 192 26.84 -5.87 -1.91
C ILE A 192 28.33 -5.70 -1.64
N ARG A 193 29.00 -4.82 -2.39
CA ARG A 193 30.43 -4.56 -2.22
C ARG A 193 30.62 -3.15 -1.67
N HIS A 194 31.46 -3.01 -0.64
CA HIS A 194 31.84 -1.71 -0.11
C HIS A 194 33.32 -1.68 0.25
N ARG A 195 34.04 -0.65 -0.18
CA ARG A 195 35.49 -0.47 0.05
C ARG A 195 36.29 -1.72 -0.31
N GLY A 196 35.90 -2.39 -1.39
CA GLY A 196 36.55 -3.60 -1.87
C GLY A 196 36.18 -4.90 -1.12
N ILE A 197 35.41 -4.83 -0.03
CA ILE A 197 34.97 -5.97 0.79
C ILE A 197 33.57 -6.40 0.36
N GLN A 198 33.33 -7.72 0.32
CA GLN A 198 32.01 -8.27 0.04
C GLN A 198 31.21 -8.38 1.34
N HIS A 199 30.00 -7.83 1.31
CA HIS A 199 29.00 -7.87 2.37
C HIS A 199 27.72 -8.53 1.87
N GLU A 200 26.82 -8.79 2.80
CA GLU A 200 25.47 -9.25 2.56
C GLU A 200 24.48 -8.14 2.90
N ARG A 201 23.49 -7.92 2.04
CA ARG A 201 22.34 -7.07 2.33
C ARG A 201 21.08 -7.91 2.40
N HIS A 202 20.35 -7.80 3.51
CA HIS A 202 19.07 -8.44 3.69
C HIS A 202 17.96 -7.55 3.11
N VAL A 203 17.02 -8.15 2.41
CA VAL A 203 15.92 -7.45 1.74
C VAL A 203 14.61 -8.08 2.18
N ARG A 204 13.68 -7.26 2.69
CA ARG A 204 12.35 -7.69 3.11
C ARG A 204 11.39 -7.67 1.94
N LEU A 205 10.41 -8.56 1.94
CA LEU A 205 9.30 -8.52 0.99
C LEU A 205 8.00 -9.06 1.58
N LEU A 206 6.90 -8.68 0.96
CA LEU A 206 5.58 -9.27 1.16
C LEU A 206 5.16 -10.03 -0.09
N LEU A 207 4.54 -11.19 0.11
CA LEU A 207 3.85 -11.90 -0.96
C LEU A 207 2.35 -11.71 -0.79
N ILE A 208 1.69 -11.18 -1.82
CA ILE A 208 0.25 -10.93 -1.85
C ILE A 208 -0.38 -11.47 -3.13
N GLU A 209 -1.71 -11.57 -3.15
CA GLU A 209 -2.47 -12.01 -4.32
C GLU A 209 -2.08 -11.27 -5.59
N TYR A 210 -1.83 -12.02 -6.67
CA TYR A 210 -1.81 -11.44 -8.01
C TYR A 210 -3.24 -11.20 -8.49
N ILE A 211 -3.61 -9.92 -8.59
CA ILE A 211 -4.92 -9.50 -9.10
C ILE A 211 -4.81 -9.35 -10.60
N ASP A 212 -5.38 -10.30 -11.33
CA ASP A 212 -5.54 -10.21 -12.78
C ASP A 212 -6.65 -9.21 -13.10
N GLY A 213 -6.27 -7.93 -13.16
CA GLY A 213 -7.19 -6.81 -13.26
C GLY A 213 -6.47 -5.53 -13.68
N VAL A 214 -7.22 -4.44 -13.66
CA VAL A 214 -6.74 -3.12 -14.08
C VAL A 214 -6.71 -2.16 -12.89
N CYS A 215 -5.71 -1.28 -12.85
CA CYS A 215 -5.68 -0.20 -11.86
C CYS A 215 -6.81 0.79 -12.18
N MET A 216 -7.61 1.16 -11.17
CA MET A 216 -8.75 2.06 -11.36
C MET A 216 -8.31 3.42 -11.91
N ARG A 217 -7.14 3.95 -11.48
CA ARG A 217 -6.54 5.18 -12.01
C ARG A 217 -6.43 5.17 -13.53
N ASP A 218 -6.05 4.04 -14.14
CA ASP A 218 -5.86 3.94 -15.60
C ASP A 218 -7.19 4.08 -16.36
N LEU A 219 -8.32 3.81 -15.68
CA LEU A 219 -9.67 4.00 -16.19
C LEU A 219 -10.22 5.39 -15.86
N CYS A 220 -9.85 5.98 -14.72
CA CYS A 220 -10.35 7.29 -14.26
C CYS A 220 -10.07 8.46 -15.22
N TYR A 221 -8.95 8.41 -15.95
CA TYR A 221 -8.53 9.49 -16.86
C TYR A 221 -8.64 9.10 -18.34
N ARG A 222 -9.13 7.87 -18.56
CA ARG A 222 -9.49 7.16 -19.79
C ARG A 222 -10.94 7.34 -20.23
N GLU A 223 -11.42 8.44 -20.82
CA GLU A 223 -12.87 8.58 -21.14
C GLU A 223 -13.41 7.35 -21.89
N SER A 224 -12.75 6.92 -22.96
CA SER A 224 -13.13 5.72 -23.73
C SER A 224 -13.10 4.41 -22.94
N ALA A 225 -12.28 4.34 -21.88
CA ALA A 225 -12.16 3.17 -21.02
C ALA A 225 -13.25 3.15 -19.93
N ALA A 226 -13.60 4.31 -19.38
CA ALA A 226 -14.71 4.46 -18.44
C ALA A 226 -16.08 4.30 -19.12
N LEU A 227 -16.22 4.75 -20.38
CA LEU A 227 -17.42 4.56 -21.21
C LEU A 227 -17.72 3.10 -21.55
N GLY A 228 -16.77 2.18 -21.31
CA GLY A 228 -17.02 0.73 -21.34
C GLY A 228 -17.98 0.26 -20.23
N PHE A 229 -18.26 1.12 -19.25
CA PHE A 229 -19.18 0.90 -18.14
C PHE A 229 -20.32 1.93 -18.15
N THR A 230 -21.54 1.48 -17.87
CA THR A 230 -22.66 2.40 -17.62
C THR A 230 -22.42 3.25 -16.38
N GLU A 231 -22.99 4.45 -16.31
CA GLU A 231 -22.91 5.30 -15.11
C GLU A 231 -23.40 4.60 -13.84
N GLU A 232 -24.54 3.90 -13.92
CA GLU A 232 -25.08 3.14 -12.80
C GLU A 232 -24.07 2.12 -12.26
N HIS A 233 -23.42 1.35 -13.14
CA HIS A 233 -22.38 0.40 -12.76
C HIS A 233 -21.15 1.09 -12.15
N ARG A 234 -20.72 2.25 -12.68
CA ARG A 234 -19.60 3.02 -12.12
C ARG A 234 -19.90 3.46 -10.68
N LEU A 235 -21.11 3.99 -10.46
CA LEU A 235 -21.58 4.40 -9.13
C LEU A 235 -21.78 3.22 -8.19
N ASP A 236 -22.20 2.05 -8.69
CA ASP A 236 -22.29 0.84 -7.87
C ASP A 236 -20.92 0.35 -7.39
N VAL A 237 -19.90 0.36 -8.25
CA VAL A 237 -18.51 0.06 -7.87
C VAL A 237 -18.00 1.07 -6.86
N LEU A 238 -18.25 2.37 -7.08
CA LEU A 238 -17.86 3.42 -6.13
C LEU A 238 -18.51 3.19 -4.76
N ALA A 239 -19.79 2.85 -4.72
CA ALA A 239 -20.47 2.52 -3.47
C ALA A 239 -19.85 1.31 -2.76
N ARG A 240 -19.44 0.27 -3.50
CA ARG A 240 -18.72 -0.89 -2.93
C ARG A 240 -17.35 -0.51 -2.36
N ILE A 241 -16.65 0.43 -2.98
CA ILE A 241 -15.37 0.95 -2.48
C ILE A 241 -15.57 1.71 -1.17
N LEU A 242 -16.55 2.63 -1.11
CA LEU A 242 -16.83 3.41 0.11
C LEU A 242 -17.34 2.52 1.25
N ASP A 243 -18.20 1.54 0.97
CA ASP A 243 -18.64 0.53 1.94
C ASP A 243 -17.47 -0.34 2.43
N GLY A 244 -16.59 -0.76 1.51
CA GLY A 244 -15.38 -1.52 1.83
C GLY A 244 -14.46 -0.77 2.77
N ASP A 245 -14.24 0.53 2.54
CA ASP A 245 -13.37 1.37 3.37
C ASP A 245 -13.94 1.58 4.78
N VAL A 246 -15.23 1.89 4.95
CA VAL A 246 -15.82 2.02 6.30
C VAL A 246 -15.84 0.71 7.08
N ARG A 247 -16.00 -0.43 6.39
CA ARG A 247 -15.91 -1.77 7.02
C ARG A 247 -14.49 -2.12 7.40
N LEU A 248 -13.52 -1.74 6.57
CA LEU A 248 -12.11 -1.87 6.88
C LEU A 248 -11.77 -1.05 8.14
N GLU A 249 -12.26 0.19 8.21
CA GLU A 249 -12.14 1.05 9.37
C GLU A 249 -12.80 0.43 10.61
N HIS A 250 -13.97 -0.19 10.47
CA HIS A 250 -14.65 -0.91 11.55
C HIS A 250 -13.88 -2.14 12.03
N SER A 251 -13.22 -2.85 11.10
CA SER A 251 -12.36 -4.01 11.41
C SER A 251 -11.09 -3.64 12.18
N GLY A 252 -10.74 -2.36 12.23
CA GLY A 252 -9.63 -1.84 13.01
C GLY A 252 -8.45 -1.33 12.17
N ILE A 253 -8.66 -1.06 10.88
CA ILE A 253 -7.63 -0.57 9.96
C ILE A 253 -8.06 0.75 9.31
N ASN A 254 -7.23 1.78 9.38
CA ASN A 254 -7.35 2.97 8.52
C ASN A 254 -6.27 2.91 7.43
N GLN A 255 -6.64 2.78 6.16
CA GLN A 255 -5.64 2.69 5.08
C GLN A 255 -4.99 4.04 4.73
N ARG A 256 -5.67 5.16 5.01
CA ARG A 256 -5.20 6.56 4.88
C ARG A 256 -4.93 7.11 3.47
N ASP A 257 -5.10 6.32 2.43
CA ASP A 257 -4.82 6.72 1.03
C ASP A 257 -5.82 6.09 0.05
N LEU A 258 -7.13 6.24 0.34
CA LEU A 258 -8.20 5.74 -0.50
C LEU A 258 -8.29 6.54 -1.80
N LEU A 259 -7.46 6.17 -2.77
CA LEU A 259 -7.37 6.82 -4.08
C LEU A 259 -7.35 5.77 -5.20
N PRO A 260 -7.79 6.10 -6.43
CA PRO A 260 -7.88 5.13 -7.52
C PRO A 260 -6.58 4.44 -7.91
N ARG A 261 -5.43 5.03 -7.57
CA ARG A 261 -4.11 4.39 -7.78
C ARG A 261 -3.91 3.15 -6.91
N ASN A 262 -4.62 3.07 -5.79
CA ASN A 262 -4.56 2.01 -4.80
C ASN A 262 -5.74 1.05 -4.92
N ILE A 263 -6.47 1.07 -6.04
CA ILE A 263 -7.62 0.19 -6.27
C ILE A 263 -7.39 -0.62 -7.55
N MET A 264 -7.38 -1.94 -7.40
CA MET A 264 -7.36 -2.89 -8.51
C MET A 264 -8.77 -3.42 -8.77
N LEU A 265 -9.19 -3.37 -10.03
CA LEU A 265 -10.49 -3.88 -10.47
C LEU A 265 -10.30 -5.18 -11.23
N LYS A 266 -10.80 -6.28 -10.65
CA LYS A 266 -10.91 -7.56 -11.33
C LYS A 266 -12.17 -7.55 -12.18
N LEU A 267 -12.00 -7.71 -13.48
CA LEU A 267 -13.08 -7.70 -14.46
C LEU A 267 -13.60 -9.13 -14.67
N GLU A 268 -14.88 -9.26 -14.99
CA GLU A 268 -15.40 -10.55 -15.47
C GLU A 268 -14.76 -10.93 -16.81
N PRO A 269 -14.37 -12.20 -17.02
CA PRO A 269 -13.81 -12.64 -18.30
C PRO A 269 -14.80 -12.35 -19.42
N GLU A 270 -14.40 -11.75 -20.53
CA GLU A 270 -15.32 -11.55 -21.67
C GLU A 270 -15.91 -12.91 -22.10
N ALA A 271 -17.24 -13.05 -22.02
CA ALA A 271 -17.90 -14.21 -22.59
C ALA A 271 -17.93 -14.02 -24.11
N GLU A 272 -17.71 -15.11 -24.85
CA GLU A 272 -17.93 -15.10 -26.31
C GLU A 272 -19.37 -14.65 -26.57
N ASP A 273 -19.53 -13.44 -27.11
CA ASP A 273 -20.82 -12.92 -27.52
C ASP A 273 -21.15 -13.49 -28.90
N PRO A 274 -22.11 -14.44 -29.02
CA PRO A 274 -22.44 -15.06 -30.30
C PRO A 274 -23.03 -14.05 -31.31
N LEU A 275 -23.46 -12.88 -30.84
CA LEU A 275 -24.13 -11.83 -31.62
C LEU A 275 -23.21 -10.64 -31.92
N GLY A 276 -21.97 -10.63 -31.43
CA GLY A 276 -20.97 -9.59 -31.73
C GLY A 276 -21.39 -8.16 -31.32
N LYS A 277 -22.32 -8.03 -30.38
CA LYS A 277 -22.81 -6.73 -29.88
C LYS A 277 -21.96 -6.15 -28.75
N GLY A 278 -21.05 -6.94 -28.17
CA GLY A 278 -20.17 -6.53 -27.09
C GLY A 278 -20.97 -6.33 -25.81
N ARG A 279 -20.81 -7.22 -24.84
CA ARG A 279 -21.39 -7.03 -23.51
C ARG A 279 -20.63 -5.91 -22.77
N PRO A 280 -21.31 -5.04 -22.01
CA PRO A 280 -20.62 -4.10 -21.14
C PRO A 280 -19.65 -4.85 -20.21
N GLN A 281 -18.48 -4.28 -19.97
CA GLN A 281 -17.56 -4.86 -18.99
C GLN A 281 -18.19 -4.77 -17.60
N VAL A 282 -17.94 -5.80 -16.77
CA VAL A 282 -18.46 -5.87 -15.40
C VAL A 282 -17.28 -6.02 -14.44
N VAL A 283 -17.28 -5.21 -13.38
CA VAL A 283 -16.31 -5.32 -12.29
C VAL A 283 -16.80 -6.39 -11.30
N GLN A 284 -16.08 -7.50 -11.27
CA GLN A 284 -16.32 -8.61 -10.36
C GLN A 284 -15.90 -8.26 -8.92
N ARG A 285 -14.70 -7.69 -8.76
CA ARG A 285 -14.12 -7.38 -7.44
C ARG A 285 -13.32 -6.09 -7.51
N ALA A 286 -13.55 -5.18 -6.55
CA ALA A 286 -12.67 -4.05 -6.29
C ALA A 286 -11.78 -4.40 -5.08
N VAL A 287 -10.48 -4.14 -5.20
CA VAL A 287 -9.49 -4.53 -4.20
C VAL A 287 -8.62 -3.33 -3.86
N LEU A 288 -8.63 -2.92 -2.60
CA LEU A 288 -7.76 -1.90 -2.05
C LEU A 288 -6.37 -2.51 -1.79
N ILE A 289 -5.33 -1.83 -2.26
CA ILE A 289 -3.92 -2.23 -2.13
C ILE A 289 -3.12 -1.10 -1.49
N ASP A 290 -1.82 -1.33 -1.28
CA ASP A 290 -0.86 -0.35 -0.78
C ASP A 290 -1.17 0.14 0.64
N TYR A 291 -0.78 -0.66 1.63
CA TYR A 291 -1.06 -0.38 3.05
C TYR A 291 0.18 0.12 3.81
N ASN A 292 1.23 0.62 3.14
CA ASN A 292 2.47 1.03 3.79
C ASN A 292 2.32 2.27 4.71
N ILE A 293 1.24 3.04 4.58
CA ILE A 293 0.93 4.17 5.46
C ILE A 293 -0.32 3.97 6.33
N SER A 294 -0.82 2.74 6.41
CA SER A 294 -2.04 2.42 7.15
C SER A 294 -1.84 2.48 8.67
N VAL A 295 -2.95 2.43 9.41
CA VAL A 295 -2.99 2.33 10.86
C VAL A 295 -3.76 1.10 11.29
N VAL A 296 -3.11 0.22 12.05
CA VAL A 296 -3.73 -0.92 12.73
C VAL A 296 -3.98 -0.51 14.18
N TYR A 297 -5.23 -0.24 14.56
CA TYR A 297 -5.51 0.49 15.79
C TYR A 297 -5.05 -0.18 17.08
N HIS A 298 -5.12 -1.50 17.16
CA HIS A 298 -4.68 -2.21 18.35
C HIS A 298 -3.15 -2.14 18.56
N LEU A 299 -2.39 -1.82 17.49
CA LEU A 299 -0.95 -1.58 17.50
C LEU A 299 -0.59 -0.08 17.58
N ALA A 300 -1.59 0.80 17.48
CA ALA A 300 -1.44 2.26 17.57
C ALA A 300 -2.40 2.87 18.62
N PRO A 301 -2.21 2.58 19.93
CA PRO A 301 -3.18 2.93 20.97
C PRO A 301 -3.46 4.44 21.07
N GLU A 302 -2.47 5.28 20.78
CA GLU A 302 -2.62 6.75 20.78
C GLU A 302 -3.52 7.24 19.63
N ALA A 303 -3.44 6.62 18.46
CA ALA A 303 -4.33 6.91 17.33
C ALA A 303 -5.77 6.46 17.61
N TRP A 304 -5.96 5.44 18.44
CA TRP A 304 -7.27 4.87 18.77
C TRP A 304 -8.06 5.69 19.80
N LYS A 305 -7.42 6.47 20.67
CA LYS A 305 -8.08 7.22 21.77
C LYS A 305 -9.25 8.11 21.34
N TYR A 306 -9.28 8.51 20.06
CA TYR A 306 -10.27 9.43 19.52
C TYR A 306 -11.39 8.75 18.71
N ARG A 307 -11.35 7.42 18.56
CA ARG A 307 -12.33 6.70 17.74
C ARG A 307 -13.32 5.95 18.62
N LYS A 308 -14.61 6.27 18.46
CA LYS A 308 -15.69 5.57 19.17
C LYS A 308 -15.79 4.15 18.62
N SER A 309 -15.58 3.15 19.46
CA SER A 309 -15.97 1.77 19.13
C SER A 309 -17.49 1.74 18.96
N THR A 310 -17.95 1.54 17.73
CA THR A 310 -19.37 1.39 17.38
C THR A 310 -19.66 -0.07 17.08
N GLU A 311 -20.87 -0.53 17.41
CA GLU A 311 -21.29 -1.90 17.09
C GLU A 311 -21.37 -2.15 15.57
N LEU A 312 -21.72 -1.10 14.81
CA LEU A 312 -21.80 -1.11 13.35
C LEU A 312 -20.71 -0.23 12.74
N PRO A 313 -20.32 -0.44 11.47
CA PRO A 313 -19.42 0.45 10.74
C PRO A 313 -19.99 1.88 10.69
N LEU A 314 -19.11 2.88 10.58
CA LEU A 314 -19.57 4.25 10.33
C LEU A 314 -20.38 4.31 9.03
N ASN A 315 -21.37 5.20 8.99
CA ASN A 315 -22.11 5.41 7.75
C ASN A 315 -21.19 6.13 6.74
N PRO A 316 -21.07 5.67 5.48
CA PRO A 316 -20.30 6.37 4.45
C PRO A 316 -20.68 7.85 4.28
N ILE A 317 -21.93 8.22 4.59
CA ILE A 317 -22.35 9.62 4.66
C ILE A 317 -21.46 10.41 5.62
N ASP A 318 -21.21 9.94 6.85
CA ASP A 318 -20.39 10.67 7.83
C ASP A 318 -18.93 10.82 7.38
N LEU A 319 -18.36 9.77 6.76
CA LEU A 319 -16.94 9.75 6.40
C LEU A 319 -16.64 10.54 5.11
N PHE A 320 -17.57 10.53 4.16
CA PHE A 320 -17.36 11.10 2.82
C PHE A 320 -18.18 12.36 2.53
N TRP A 321 -18.93 12.90 3.51
CA TRP A 321 -19.78 14.10 3.32
C TRP A 321 -19.02 15.29 2.73
N SER A 322 -17.84 15.56 3.28
CA SER A 322 -17.01 16.73 2.94
C SER A 322 -15.81 16.38 2.06
N THR A 323 -15.59 15.09 1.80
CA THR A 323 -14.47 14.58 1.01
C THR A 323 -14.81 14.72 -0.47
N SER A 324 -13.93 15.31 -1.27
CA SER A 324 -14.12 15.30 -2.73
C SER A 324 -13.84 13.92 -3.29
N LEU A 325 -14.73 13.44 -4.18
CA LEU A 325 -14.51 12.23 -4.98
C LEU A 325 -13.94 12.54 -6.37
N ASP A 326 -13.46 13.77 -6.62
CA ASP A 326 -12.95 14.21 -7.93
C ASP A 326 -11.78 13.35 -8.44
N ASP A 327 -10.96 12.80 -7.54
CA ASP A 327 -9.85 11.90 -7.89
C ASP A 327 -10.31 10.66 -8.65
N PHE A 328 -11.57 10.24 -8.48
CA PHE A 328 -12.19 9.14 -9.20
C PHE A 328 -12.54 9.47 -10.66
N GLY A 329 -12.38 10.73 -11.10
CA GLY A 329 -12.41 11.14 -12.51
C GLY A 329 -13.68 10.70 -13.24
N TYR A 330 -13.54 9.99 -14.36
CA TYR A 330 -14.67 9.45 -15.12
C TYR A 330 -15.44 8.32 -14.42
N TRP A 331 -15.18 7.99 -13.16
CA TRP A 331 -16.05 7.08 -12.38
C TRP A 331 -17.22 7.78 -11.69
N ILE A 332 -17.12 9.09 -11.50
CA ILE A 332 -18.23 9.93 -11.06
C ILE A 332 -18.91 10.60 -12.27
N PRO A 333 -20.18 11.01 -12.16
CA PRO A 333 -20.81 11.88 -13.13
C PRO A 333 -20.03 13.18 -13.29
N GLN A 334 -19.85 13.64 -14.54
CA GLN A 334 -19.13 14.90 -14.80
C GLN A 334 -19.81 16.11 -14.16
N SER A 335 -21.13 16.03 -13.94
CA SER A 335 -21.90 17.05 -13.24
C SER A 335 -21.52 17.22 -11.76
N TRP A 336 -20.80 16.27 -11.17
CA TRP A 336 -20.32 16.35 -9.78
C TRP A 336 -19.01 17.11 -9.64
N GLN A 337 -18.25 17.30 -10.73
CA GLN A 337 -16.93 17.93 -10.66
C GLN A 337 -17.06 19.37 -10.18
N GLY A 338 -16.51 19.66 -8.99
CA GLY A 338 -16.67 20.95 -8.33
C GLY A 338 -18.08 21.25 -7.79
N ASN A 339 -19.02 20.28 -7.85
CA ASN A 339 -20.37 20.36 -7.30
C ASN A 339 -20.56 19.30 -6.20
N ARG A 340 -20.29 19.67 -4.95
CA ARG A 340 -20.39 18.74 -3.81
C ARG A 340 -21.83 18.34 -3.50
N ARG A 341 -22.81 19.21 -3.81
CA ARG A 341 -24.23 18.94 -3.52
C ARG A 341 -24.72 17.67 -4.21
N ALA A 342 -24.40 17.49 -5.49
CA ALA A 342 -24.82 16.31 -6.24
C ALA A 342 -24.24 15.00 -5.66
N GLN A 343 -23.00 15.05 -5.18
CA GLN A 343 -22.37 13.93 -4.46
C GLN A 343 -23.08 13.64 -3.13
N GLN A 344 -23.39 14.68 -2.34
CA GLN A 344 -24.08 14.55 -1.06
C GLN A 344 -25.49 13.96 -1.22
N GLU A 345 -26.23 14.41 -2.24
CA GLU A 345 -27.55 13.86 -2.59
C GLU A 345 -27.45 12.37 -2.94
N TRP A 346 -26.43 11.97 -3.72
CA TRP A 346 -26.17 10.55 -4.01
C TRP A 346 -25.78 9.74 -2.77
N LEU A 347 -24.97 10.28 -1.86
CA LEU A 347 -24.62 9.62 -0.60
C LEU A 347 -25.87 9.34 0.25
N ILE A 348 -26.78 10.32 0.34
CA ILE A 348 -28.07 10.15 1.03
C ILE A 348 -28.91 9.05 0.37
N GLU A 349 -29.03 9.08 -0.96
CA GLU A 349 -29.79 8.07 -1.70
C GLU A 349 -29.22 6.67 -1.48
N ARG A 350 -27.88 6.54 -1.56
CA ARG A 350 -27.21 5.24 -1.54
C ARG A 350 -27.09 4.64 -0.15
N PHE A 351 -26.80 5.46 0.87
CA PHE A 351 -26.46 5.00 2.23
C PHE A 351 -27.43 5.49 3.31
N GLY A 352 -28.45 6.28 2.94
CA GLY A 352 -29.53 6.72 3.81
C GLY A 352 -30.71 5.75 3.86
N GLY A 353 -31.83 6.21 4.44
CA GLY A 353 -33.09 5.47 4.46
C GLY A 353 -32.97 4.07 5.07
N GLN A 354 -33.38 3.04 4.34
CA GLN A 354 -33.27 1.65 4.79
C GLN A 354 -31.83 1.13 4.77
N ASN A 355 -30.98 1.63 3.86
CA ASN A 355 -29.58 1.22 3.77
C ASN A 355 -28.77 1.70 4.98
N ALA A 356 -29.19 2.79 5.64
CA ALA A 356 -28.58 3.30 6.86
C ALA A 356 -28.60 2.29 8.02
N LEU A 357 -29.51 1.30 8.00
CA LEU A 357 -29.60 0.26 9.05
C LEU A 357 -28.37 -0.66 9.10
N ALA A 358 -27.54 -0.67 8.04
CA ALA A 358 -26.29 -1.42 8.01
C ALA A 358 -25.12 -0.69 8.71
N TYR A 359 -25.33 0.55 9.17
CA TYR A 359 -24.30 1.43 9.68
C TYR A 359 -24.68 2.06 11.03
N ALA A 360 -23.69 2.63 11.71
CA ALA A 360 -23.92 3.46 12.87
C ALA A 360 -24.77 4.69 12.50
N PRO A 361 -25.62 5.19 13.41
CA PRO A 361 -26.42 6.38 13.15
C PRO A 361 -25.54 7.59 12.82
N VAL A 362 -25.95 8.35 11.80
CA VAL A 362 -25.35 9.66 11.47
C VAL A 362 -25.58 10.60 12.64
N LEU A 363 -24.50 11.00 13.32
CA LEU A 363 -24.57 11.80 14.55
C LEU A 363 -24.49 13.30 14.31
N THR A 364 -24.00 13.70 13.14
CA THR A 364 -23.82 15.11 12.77
C THR A 364 -25.05 15.59 12.01
N GLU A 365 -25.50 16.81 12.29
CA GLU A 365 -26.48 17.47 11.43
C GLU A 365 -25.77 17.87 10.13
N LEU A 366 -26.23 17.32 9.00
CA LEU A 366 -25.59 17.48 7.71
C LEU A 366 -26.37 18.49 6.88
N GLU A 367 -25.70 19.60 6.53
CA GLU A 367 -26.21 20.59 5.60
C GLU A 367 -25.67 20.30 4.20
N LEU A 368 -26.54 20.40 3.20
CA LEU A 368 -26.13 20.32 1.79
C LEU A 368 -25.35 21.58 1.41
N ASP A 369 -24.29 21.39 0.65
CA ASP A 369 -23.54 22.49 0.06
C ASP A 369 -24.40 23.23 -0.97
N ASP A 370 -24.03 24.49 -1.21
CA ASP A 370 -24.56 25.26 -2.33
C ASP A 370 -24.14 24.62 -3.66
N ALA A 371 -25.05 24.69 -4.65
CA ALA A 371 -24.94 23.99 -5.93
C ALA A 371 -23.94 24.62 -6.91
#